data_AF-A0A1H7X9Y8-F1
#
_entry.id   AF-A0A1H7X9Y8-F1
#
_cell.length_a   1.000
_cell.length_b   1.000
_cell.length_c   1.000
_cell.angle_alpha   90.00
_cell.angle_beta   90.00
_cell.angle_gamma   90.00
#
_symmetry.space_group_name_H-M   'P 1'
#
loop_
_entity.id
_entity.type
_entity.pdbx_description
1 polymer ?
#
loop_
_entity_poly.entity_id
_entity_poly.type
_entity_poly.pdbx_seq_one_letter_code
_entity_poly.pdbx_strand_id
1 'polypeptide(L)'
;MSYNSQYYGICGKEEAEAYLAHPILGVRLREITTVFLQLKGKTAVDVFGGLDAMKVLSCMTLFNEAASDDLFQKVIDLYFQGRPDETTKKILNKY
;
A
#
# COMPACT_ATOMS: atom_id res chain seq x y z
N MET A 1 6.36 -7.17 16.07
CA MET A 1 7.02 -6.53 14.92
C MET A 1 8.41 -7.08 14.76
N SER A 2 8.86 -7.29 13.52
CA SER A 2 10.25 -7.69 13.24
C SER A 2 11.13 -6.45 13.04
N TYR A 3 12.45 -6.62 13.15
CA TYR A 3 13.42 -5.56 12.88
C TYR A 3 13.20 -4.92 11.50
N ASN A 4 13.05 -5.72 10.44
CA ASN A 4 12.84 -5.21 9.08
C ASN A 4 11.53 -4.41 8.93
N SER A 5 10.46 -4.79 9.66
CA SER A 5 9.21 -4.03 9.63
C SER A 5 9.31 -2.67 10.32
N GLN A 6 10.27 -2.49 11.22
CA GLN A 6 10.55 -1.20 11.86
C GLN A 6 11.53 -0.38 11.02
N TYR A 7 12.60 -1.00 10.52
CA TYR A 7 13.64 -0.32 9.76
C TYR A 7 13.17 0.19 8.40
N TYR A 8 12.33 -0.56 7.70
CA TYR A 8 11.75 -0.16 6.41
C TYR A 8 10.31 0.41 6.54
N GLY A 9 9.85 0.64 7.76
CA GLY A 9 8.54 1.24 8.00
C GLY A 9 8.54 2.72 7.62
N ILE A 10 7.41 3.20 7.08
CA ILE A 10 7.17 4.62 6.82
C ILE A 10 6.50 5.25 8.05
N CYS A 11 7.03 6.37 8.52
CA CYS A 11 6.68 7.02 9.79
C CYS A 11 5.45 7.93 9.72
N GLY A 12 4.84 8.14 8.54
CA GLY A 12 3.67 9.01 8.42
C GLY A 12 3.31 9.38 6.99
N LYS A 13 2.37 10.31 6.86
CA LYS A 13 1.87 10.78 5.56
C LYS A 13 2.94 11.55 4.78
N GLU A 14 3.69 12.40 5.45
CA GLU A 14 4.73 13.25 4.84
C GLU A 14 5.84 12.41 4.21
N GLU A 15 6.27 11.34 4.89
CA GLU A 15 7.27 10.42 4.35
C GLU A 15 6.69 9.59 3.19
N ALA A 16 5.41 9.20 3.24
CA ALA A 16 4.74 8.53 2.12
C ALA A 16 4.64 9.44 0.89
N GLU A 17 4.31 10.72 1.07
CA GLU A 17 4.31 11.74 0.01
C GLU A 17 5.71 11.92 -0.59
N ALA A 18 6.73 12.03 0.26
CA ALA A 18 8.13 12.12 -0.19
C ALA A 18 8.57 10.85 -0.95
N TYR A 19 8.14 9.67 -0.51
CA TYR A 19 8.40 8.40 -1.19
C TYR A 19 7.76 8.39 -2.58
N LEU A 20 6.52 8.87 -2.72
CA LEU A 20 5.83 8.97 -4.00
C LEU A 20 6.45 10.02 -4.93
N ALA A 21 6.93 11.13 -4.39
CA ALA A 21 7.59 12.18 -5.15
C ALA A 21 8.99 11.79 -5.62
N HIS A 22 9.61 10.79 -4.98
CA HIS A 22 10.96 10.36 -5.34
C HIS A 22 10.98 9.73 -6.74
N PRO A 23 11.87 10.18 -7.66
CA PRO A 23 11.83 9.83 -9.09
C PRO A 23 12.01 8.33 -9.39
N ILE A 24 12.68 7.59 -8.50
CA ILE A 24 12.86 6.14 -8.62
C ILE A 24 11.79 5.36 -7.82
N LEU A 25 11.62 5.67 -6.53
CA LEU A 25 10.77 4.89 -5.62
C LEU A 25 9.28 5.00 -5.99
N GLY A 26 8.78 6.22 -6.22
CA GLY A 26 7.40 6.45 -6.61
C GLY A 26 7.06 5.76 -7.93
N VAL A 27 7.96 5.86 -8.92
CA VAL A 27 7.78 5.20 -10.23
C VAL A 27 7.71 3.68 -10.06
N ARG A 28 8.68 3.07 -9.35
CA ARG A 28 8.71 1.62 -9.13
C ARG A 28 7.48 1.10 -8.38
N LEU A 29 7.02 1.84 -7.37
CA LEU A 29 5.82 1.48 -6.62
C LEU A 29 4.58 1.51 -7.53
N ARG A 30 4.45 2.54 -8.36
CA ARG A 30 3.32 2.66 -9.30
C ARG A 30 3.35 1.56 -10.37
N GLU A 31 4.53 1.26 -10.89
CA GLU A 31 4.74 0.18 -11.86
C GLU A 31 4.30 -1.17 -11.30
N ILE A 32 4.82 -1.55 -10.11
CA ILE A 32 4.48 -2.85 -9.52
C ILE A 32 3.01 -2.93 -9.11
N THR A 33 2.44 -1.83 -8.63
CA THR A 33 1.00 -1.74 -8.32
C THR A 33 0.15 -1.92 -9.58
N THR A 34 0.56 -1.33 -10.71
CA THR A 34 -0.13 -1.48 -11.99
C THR A 34 -0.07 -2.91 -12.49
N VAL A 35 1.10 -3.57 -12.39
CA VAL A 35 1.24 -4.99 -12.73
C VAL A 35 0.36 -5.86 -11.84
N PHE A 36 0.31 -5.56 -10.53
CA PHE A 36 -0.55 -6.29 -9.61
C PHE A 36 -2.04 -6.14 -9.98
N LEU A 37 -2.51 -4.95 -10.33
CA LEU A 37 -3.89 -4.73 -10.80
C LEU A 37 -4.27 -5.54 -12.05
N GLN A 38 -3.29 -5.91 -12.88
CA GLN A 38 -3.54 -6.67 -14.10
C GLN A 38 -3.65 -8.19 -13.88
N LEU A 39 -3.34 -8.69 -12.67
CA LEU A 39 -3.44 -10.11 -12.35
C LEU A 39 -4.90 -10.56 -12.18
N LYS A 40 -5.53 -10.94 -13.29
CA LYS A 40 -6.92 -11.43 -13.28
C LYS A 40 -7.03 -12.82 -12.67
N GLY A 41 -8.12 -13.04 -11.91
CA GLY A 41 -8.49 -14.37 -11.41
C GLY A 41 -7.67 -14.90 -10.24
N LYS A 42 -6.87 -14.04 -9.59
CA LYS A 42 -6.13 -14.37 -8.36
C LYS A 42 -6.54 -13.44 -7.24
N THR A 43 -6.52 -13.94 -6.01
CA THR A 43 -6.66 -13.09 -4.81
C THR A 43 -5.29 -12.56 -4.37
N ALA A 44 -5.26 -11.53 -3.51
CA ALA A 44 -4.00 -11.08 -2.92
C ALA A 44 -3.29 -12.18 -2.13
N VAL A 45 -4.05 -13.08 -1.50
CA VAL A 45 -3.50 -14.23 -0.76
C VAL A 45 -2.87 -15.25 -1.71
N ASP A 46 -3.42 -15.46 -2.90
CA ASP A 46 -2.82 -16.36 -3.90
C ASP A 46 -1.50 -15.83 -4.45
N VAL A 47 -1.33 -14.50 -4.47
CA VAL A 47 -0.13 -13.84 -5.00
C VAL A 47 0.95 -13.67 -3.94
N PHE A 48 0.58 -13.27 -2.73
CA PHE A 48 1.52 -12.87 -1.67
C PHE A 48 1.51 -13.81 -0.45
N GLY A 49 0.52 -14.68 -0.32
CA GLY A 49 0.26 -15.40 0.93
C GLY A 49 -0.46 -14.53 1.96
N GLY A 50 -0.93 -15.15 3.06
CA GLY A 50 -1.82 -14.48 4.01
C GLY A 50 -1.19 -13.29 4.75
N LEU A 51 0.03 -13.45 5.27
CA LEU A 51 0.71 -12.39 6.04
C LEU A 51 1.09 -11.19 5.16
N ASP A 52 1.62 -11.44 3.97
CA ASP A 52 2.06 -10.35 3.10
C ASP A 52 0.89 -9.69 2.38
N ALA A 53 -0.22 -10.39 2.13
CA ALA A 53 -1.45 -9.75 1.67
C ALA A 53 -1.95 -8.67 2.65
N MET A 54 -1.84 -8.89 3.96
CA MET A 54 -2.15 -7.85 4.96
C MET A 54 -1.21 -6.66 4.87
N LYS A 55 0.10 -6.90 4.67
CA LYS A 55 1.07 -5.80 4.49
C LYS A 55 0.81 -5.01 3.21
N VAL A 56 0.40 -5.68 2.13
CA VAL A 56 -0.02 -5.03 0.89
C VAL A 56 -1.22 -4.13 1.17
N LEU A 57 -2.23 -4.60 1.91
CA LEU A 57 -3.36 -3.74 2.27
C LEU A 57 -2.94 -2.51 3.08
N SER A 58 -2.10 -2.66 4.11
CA SER A 58 -1.57 -1.52 4.88
C SER A 58 -0.79 -0.56 3.98
N CYS A 59 0.05 -1.07 3.09
CA CYS A 59 0.82 -0.28 2.12
C CYS A 59 -0.10 0.50 1.15
N MET A 60 -1.06 -0.18 0.51
CA MET A 60 -2.01 0.47 -0.40
C MET A 60 -2.84 1.52 0.33
N THR A 61 -3.24 1.26 1.59
CA THR A 61 -3.99 2.22 2.40
C THR A 61 -3.15 3.47 2.69
N LEU A 62 -1.90 3.30 3.12
CA LEU A 62 -0.98 4.42 3.37
C LEU A 62 -0.79 5.29 2.14
N PHE A 63 -0.45 4.67 1.00
CA PHE A 63 -0.20 5.42 -0.22
C PHE A 63 -1.47 5.97 -0.87
N ASN A 64 -2.63 5.40 -0.60
CA ASN A 64 -3.91 5.98 -1.00
C ASN A 64 -4.19 7.31 -0.28
N GLU A 65 -3.80 7.44 0.99
CA GLU A 65 -3.97 8.69 1.74
C GLU A 65 -2.94 9.77 1.34
N ALA A 66 -1.81 9.36 0.74
CA ALA A 66 -0.73 10.25 0.30
C ALA A 66 -0.79 10.62 -1.19
N ALA A 67 -1.37 9.78 -2.04
CA ALA A 67 -1.48 10.01 -3.48
C ALA A 67 -2.67 10.92 -3.82
N SER A 68 -2.57 11.64 -4.93
CA SER A 68 -3.69 12.42 -5.50
C SER A 68 -4.48 11.64 -6.57
N ASP A 69 -4.00 10.49 -6.99
CA ASP A 69 -4.64 9.60 -7.96
C ASP A 69 -5.28 8.38 -7.28
N ASP A 70 -6.05 7.62 -8.06
CA ASP A 70 -6.87 6.49 -7.60
C ASP A 70 -6.19 5.12 -7.75
N LEU A 71 -4.89 5.07 -8.07
CA LEU A 71 -4.21 3.82 -8.39
C LEU A 71 -4.24 2.83 -7.20
N PHE A 72 -3.98 3.33 -6.01
CA PHE A 72 -3.95 2.51 -4.79
C PHE A 72 -5.36 2.11 -4.34
N GLN A 73 -6.34 3.02 -4.48
CA GLN A 73 -7.76 2.72 -4.22
C GLN A 73 -8.25 1.56 -5.09
N LYS A 74 -7.90 1.54 -6.38
CA LYS A 74 -8.27 0.44 -7.29
C LYS A 74 -7.79 -0.93 -6.79
N VAL A 75 -6.63 -1.00 -6.14
CA VAL A 75 -6.13 -2.26 -5.56
C VAL A 75 -6.97 -2.67 -4.37
N ILE A 76 -7.29 -1.71 -3.49
CA ILE A 76 -8.14 -1.93 -2.31
C ILE A 76 -9.51 -2.43 -2.74
N ASP A 77 -10.09 -1.83 -3.77
CA ASP A 77 -11.40 -2.22 -4.32
C ASP A 77 -11.36 -3.63 -4.90
N LEU A 78 -10.38 -3.92 -5.75
CA LEU A 78 -10.29 -5.19 -6.47
C LEU A 78 -9.93 -6.37 -5.56
N TYR A 79 -8.96 -6.19 -4.67
CA TYR A 79 -8.37 -7.29 -3.91
C TYR A 79 -8.83 -7.37 -2.45
N PHE A 80 -9.37 -6.28 -1.90
CA PHE A 80 -9.73 -6.18 -0.48
C PHE A 80 -11.17 -5.69 -0.27
N GLN A 81 -12.02 -5.84 -1.28
CA GLN A 81 -13.46 -5.50 -1.22
C GLN A 81 -13.72 -4.03 -0.84
N GLY A 82 -12.82 -3.13 -1.24
CA GLY A 82 -12.92 -1.71 -0.91
C GLY A 82 -12.66 -1.38 0.56
N ARG A 83 -12.16 -2.35 1.35
CA ARG A 83 -11.91 -2.16 2.79
C ARG A 83 -10.43 -1.83 3.02
N PRO A 84 -10.10 -0.58 3.40
CA PRO A 84 -8.73 -0.22 3.76
C PRO A 84 -8.30 -0.86 5.08
N ASP A 85 -7.01 -0.80 5.38
CA ASP A 85 -6.50 -1.14 6.71
C ASP A 85 -6.80 -0.03 7.71
N GLU A 86 -7.82 -0.25 8.53
CA GLU A 86 -8.25 0.65 9.61
C GLU A 86 -7.14 0.96 10.61
N THR A 87 -6.17 0.07 10.79
CA THR A 87 -5.04 0.32 11.70
C THR A 87 -4.12 1.39 11.11
N THR A 88 -3.77 1.26 9.84
CA THR A 88 -2.98 2.27 9.12
C THR A 88 -3.67 3.63 9.15
N LYS A 89 -4.99 3.69 8.89
CA LYS A 89 -5.75 4.95 8.98
C LYS A 89 -5.71 5.59 10.37
N LYS A 90 -5.87 4.79 11.43
CA LYS A 90 -5.79 5.28 12.81
C LYS A 90 -4.42 5.82 13.18
N ILE A 91 -3.35 5.22 12.64
CA ILE A 91 -1.98 5.69 12.88
C ILE A 91 -1.76 7.02 12.16
N LEU A 92 -2.22 7.15 10.92
CA LEU A 92 -2.11 8.40 10.15
C LEU A 92 -2.91 9.56 10.78
N ASN A 93 -4.09 9.29 11.32
CA ASN A 93 -4.93 10.31 11.96
C ASN A 93 -4.46 10.71 13.38
N LYS A 94 -3.44 10.04 13.92
CA LYS A 94 -2.91 10.31 15.27
C LYS A 94 -1.82 11.38 15.30
N TYR A 95 -1.39 11.84 14.13
CA TYR A 95 -0.39 12.88 13.90
C TYR A 95 -1.00 13.95 13.00
#